data_AF-A0A7C5Q6U2-F1
#
_entry.id   AF-A0A7C5Q6U2-F1
#
_cell.length_a   1.000
_cell.length_b   1.000
_cell.length_c   1.000
_cell.angle_alpha   90.00
_cell.angle_beta   90.00
_cell.angle_gamma   90.00
#
_symmetry.space_group_name_H-M   'P 1'
#
loop_
_entity.id
_entity.type
_entity.pdbx_description
1 polymer ?
#
loop_
_entity_poly.entity_id
_entity_poly.type
_entity_poly.pdbx_seq_one_letter_code
_entity_poly.pdbx_strand_id
1 'polypeptide(L)'
;MPTNDDDRMYIYLKSPGGFYYFFGYKQGIMNVVSNNTKFNDYVINMKDKERRFKMPDGEFYEIQPVNQGTAEAFVRRVKAVQ
;
A
#
# COMPACT_ATOMS: atom_id res chain seq x y z
N MET A 1 25.58 6.19 -6.85
CA MET A 1 24.11 6.21 -6.77
C MET A 1 23.74 6.70 -5.39
N PRO A 2 22.78 7.62 -5.20
CA PRO A 2 22.49 8.11 -3.87
C PRO A 2 21.94 6.95 -3.01
N THR A 3 22.65 6.65 -1.94
CA THR A 3 22.42 5.61 -0.91
C THR A 3 21.31 6.00 0.08
N ASN A 4 20.28 6.70 -0.39
CA ASN A 4 19.15 7.01 0.46
C ASN A 4 18.22 5.80 0.39
N ASP A 5 18.12 5.03 1.47
CA ASP A 5 17.20 3.88 1.64
C ASP A 5 15.70 4.28 1.56
N ASP A 6 15.33 5.19 0.66
CA ASP A 6 13.99 5.71 0.40
C ASP A 6 13.42 5.15 -0.91
N ASP A 7 13.82 3.93 -1.28
CA ASP A 7 13.21 3.22 -2.39
C ASP A 7 11.74 2.94 -2.04
N ARG A 8 10.84 3.47 -2.88
CA ARG A 8 9.39 3.31 -2.73
C ARG A 8 8.82 2.68 -3.99
N MET A 9 8.08 1.60 -3.80
CA MET A 9 7.29 0.99 -4.86
C MET A 9 5.82 1.38 -4.68
N TYR A 10 5.16 1.74 -5.77
CA TYR A 10 3.72 2.00 -5.76
C TYR A 10 3.08 1.21 -6.90
N ILE A 11 1.97 0.53 -6.58
CA ILE A 11 1.17 -0.23 -7.51
C ILE A 11 -0.27 0.26 -7.41
N TYR A 12 -0.88 0.59 -8.54
CA TYR A 12 -2.29 0.94 -8.64
C TYR A 12 -2.93 0.07 -9.70
N LEU A 13 -3.80 -0.85 -9.27
CA LEU A 13 -4.51 -1.78 -10.15
C LEU A 13 -5.96 -1.34 -10.26
N LYS A 14 -6.45 -1.11 -11.49
CA LYS A 14 -7.87 -0.87 -11.74
C LYS A 14 -8.49 -2.12 -12.35
N SER A 15 -9.49 -2.67 -11.69
CA SER A 15 -10.23 -3.82 -12.21
C SER A 15 -11.24 -3.37 -13.29
N PRO A 16 -11.61 -4.28 -14.22
CA PRO A 16 -12.67 -3.99 -15.20
C PRO A 16 -14.00 -3.59 -14.57
N GLY A 17 -14.29 -4.07 -13.35
CA GLY A 17 -15.50 -3.74 -12.60
C GLY A 17 -15.49 -2.36 -11.92
N GLY A 18 -14.46 -1.55 -12.13
CA GLY A 18 -14.38 -0.19 -11.59
C GLY A 18 -13.78 -0.07 -10.18
N PHE A 19 -13.38 -1.20 -9.56
CA PHE A 19 -12.61 -1.15 -8.33
C PHE A 19 -11.14 -0.80 -8.61
N TYR A 20 -10.48 -0.15 -7.67
CA TYR A 20 -9.03 0.00 -7.66
C TYR A 20 -8.42 -0.57 -6.39
N TYR A 21 -7.18 -1.02 -6.48
CA TYR A 21 -6.38 -1.44 -5.34
C TYR A 21 -5.04 -0.72 -5.41
N PHE A 22 -4.71 -0.01 -4.35
CA PHE A 22 -3.47 0.71 -4.19
C PHE A 22 -2.58 0.00 -3.18
N PHE A 23 -1.32 -0.18 -3.54
CA PHE A 23 -0.27 -0.71 -2.70
C PHE A 23 0.93 0.23 -2.75
N GLY A 24 1.43 0.64 -1.59
CA GLY A 24 2.68 1.39 -1.47
C GLY A 24 3.62 0.64 -0.54
N TYR A 25 4.83 0.34 -0.99
CA TYR A 25 5.83 -0.34 -0.17
C TYR A 25 6.99 0.59 0.13
N LYS A 26 7.37 0.65 1.41
CA LYS A 26 8.59 1.31 1.89
C LYS A 26 9.04 0.64 3.18
N GLN A 27 10.29 0.17 3.23
CA GLN A 27 10.98 -0.28 4.45
C GLN A 27 10.10 -1.19 5.33
N GLY A 28 9.61 -2.31 4.76
CA GLY A 28 8.77 -3.26 5.48
C GLY A 28 7.30 -2.87 5.64
N ILE A 29 6.92 -1.61 5.39
CA ILE A 29 5.52 -1.18 5.50
C ILE A 29 4.84 -1.26 4.13
N MET A 30 3.76 -2.02 4.06
CA MET A 30 2.84 -2.06 2.92
C MET A 30 1.57 -1.28 3.22
N ASN A 31 1.50 -0.08 2.64
CA ASN A 31 0.31 0.77 2.63
C ASN A 31 -0.73 0.22 1.65
N VAL A 32 -1.97 0.08 2.10
CA VAL A 32 -3.04 -0.54 1.32
C VAL A 32 -4.32 0.30 1.40
N VAL A 33 -4.96 0.54 0.25
CA VAL A 33 -6.34 1.10 0.21
C VAL A 33 -7.03 0.74 -1.10
N SER A 34 -8.35 0.63 -1.07
CA SER A 34 -9.21 0.41 -2.23
C SER A 34 -10.45 1.30 -2.17
N ASN A 35 -11.18 1.46 -3.30
CA ASN A 35 -12.58 1.90 -3.27
C ASN A 35 -13.56 0.72 -3.05
N ASN A 36 -13.08 -0.52 -2.97
CA ASN A 36 -13.86 -1.67 -2.54
C ASN A 36 -13.94 -1.66 -1.00
N THR A 37 -15.09 -1.25 -0.47
CA THR A 37 -15.30 -1.13 0.99
C THR A 37 -15.11 -2.46 1.72
N LYS A 38 -15.59 -3.58 1.15
CA LYS A 38 -15.42 -4.91 1.75
C LYS A 38 -13.96 -5.30 1.93
N PHE A 39 -13.11 -4.94 0.96
CA PHE A 39 -11.67 -5.18 1.08
C PHE A 39 -11.04 -4.32 2.17
N ASN A 40 -11.41 -3.04 2.24
CA ASN A 40 -10.91 -2.15 3.29
C ASN A 40 -11.35 -2.65 4.67
N ASP A 41 -12.61 -3.05 4.81
CA ASP A 41 -13.15 -3.60 6.06
C ASP A 41 -12.38 -4.85 6.47
N TYR A 42 -12.06 -5.73 5.53
CA TYR A 42 -11.24 -6.91 5.79
C TYR A 42 -9.86 -6.54 6.34
N VAL A 43 -9.15 -5.62 5.67
CA VAL A 43 -7.80 -5.19 6.09
C VAL A 43 -7.81 -4.46 7.44
N ILE A 44 -8.81 -3.61 7.69
CA ILE A 44 -8.96 -2.87 8.94
C ILE A 44 -9.23 -3.82 10.12
N ASN A 45 -10.03 -4.86 9.89
CA ASN A 45 -10.41 -5.82 10.93
C ASN A 45 -9.43 -7.00 11.10
N MET A 46 -8.35 -7.07 10.32
CA MET A 46 -7.29 -8.04 10.56
C MET A 46 -6.64 -7.80 11.92
N LYS A 47 -6.31 -8.87 12.63
CA LYS A 47 -5.60 -8.81 13.92
C LYS A 47 -4.17 -8.35 13.71
N ASP A 48 -3.56 -7.74 14.72
CA ASP A 48 -2.16 -7.29 14.64
C ASP A 48 -1.19 -8.39 14.22
N LYS A 49 -1.39 -9.63 14.72
CA LYS A 49 -0.60 -10.81 14.34
C LYS A 49 -0.75 -11.25 12.88
N GLU A 50 -1.81 -10.82 12.21
CA GLU A 50 -2.10 -11.08 10.79
C GLU A 50 -1.60 -9.94 9.90
N ARG A 51 -1.22 -8.80 10.50
CA ARG A 51 -0.71 -7.62 9.79
C ARG A 51 0.77 -7.39 10.00
N ARG A 52 1.37 -7.91 11.07
CA ARG A 52 2.79 -7.78 11.40
C ARG A 52 3.48 -9.13 11.38
N PHE A 53 4.50 -9.24 10.56
CA PHE A 53 5.23 -10.47 10.31
C PHE A 53 6.70 -10.24 10.61
N LYS A 54 7.33 -11.16 11.34
CA LYS A 54 8.79 -11.16 11.48
C LYS A 54 9.39 -11.88 10.28
N MET A 55 10.26 -11.21 9.55
CA MET A 55 10.94 -11.72 8.38
C MET A 55 12.17 -12.56 8.79
N PRO A 56 12.68 -13.44 7.91
CA PRO A 56 13.84 -14.29 8.22
C PRO A 56 15.12 -13.53 8.58
N ASP A 57 15.27 -12.31 8.06
CA ASP A 57 16.37 -11.38 8.36
C ASP A 57 16.23 -10.68 9.73
N GLY A 58 15.10 -10.87 10.41
CA GLY A 58 14.80 -10.28 11.72
C GLY A 58 13.99 -8.98 11.64
N GLU A 59 13.81 -8.40 10.46
CA GLU A 59 13.02 -7.19 10.24
C GLU A 59 11.52 -7.47 10.30
N PHE A 60 10.71 -6.40 10.40
CA PHE A 60 9.25 -6.52 10.41
C PHE A 60 8.65 -6.08 9.08
N TYR A 61 7.69 -6.87 8.62
CA TYR A 61 6.78 -6.49 7.55
C TYR A 61 5.41 -6.16 8.14
N GLU A 62 4.87 -4.98 7.84
CA GLU A 62 3.58 -4.50 8.36
C GLU A 62 2.63 -4.09 7.25
N ILE A 63 1.42 -4.64 7.23
CA ILE A 63 0.31 -4.16 6.39
C ILE A 63 -0.39 -3.02 7.12
N GLN A 64 -0.45 -1.85 6.48
CA GLN A 64 -1.05 -0.63 7.02
C GLN A 64 -2.17 -0.13 6.10
N PRO A 65 -3.44 -0.11 6.55
CA PRO A 65 -4.50 0.55 5.80
C PRO A 65 -4.24 2.06 5.80
N VAL A 66 -4.37 2.68 4.62
CA VAL A 66 -4.26 4.13 4.45
C VAL A 66 -5.57 4.70 3.94
N ASN A 67 -5.69 6.03 3.90
CA ASN A 67 -6.85 6.68 3.33
C ASN A 67 -6.81 6.72 1.79
N GLN A 68 -7.97 6.94 1.17
CA GLN A 68 -8.10 7.02 -0.29
C GLN A 68 -7.30 8.19 -0.89
N GLY A 69 -7.12 9.29 -0.14
CA GLY A 69 -6.34 10.45 -0.56
C GLY A 69 -4.89 10.11 -0.90
N THR A 70 -4.30 9.10 -0.25
CA THR A 70 -2.96 8.57 -0.59
C THR A 70 -2.92 8.02 -2.02
N ALA A 71 -3.93 7.23 -2.41
CA ALA A 71 -4.02 6.65 -3.74
C ALA A 71 -4.28 7.75 -4.80
N GLU A 72 -5.13 8.72 -4.49
CA GLU A 72 -5.40 9.84 -5.38
C GLU A 72 -4.15 10.71 -5.60
N ALA A 73 -3.38 10.98 -4.54
CA ALA A 73 -2.13 11.73 -4.64
C ALA A 73 -1.13 11.01 -5.53
N PHE A 74 -1.03 9.68 -5.42
CA PHE A 74 -0.21 8.88 -6.33
C PHE A 74 -0.65 9.02 -7.79
N VAL A 75 -1.95 8.84 -8.08
CA VAL A 75 -2.47 8.97 -9.45
C VAL A 75 -2.22 10.36 -10.02
N ARG A 76 -2.42 11.42 -9.22
CA ARG A 76 -2.11 12.81 -9.63
C ARG A 76 -0.63 12.97 -9.97
N ARG A 77 0.28 12.43 -9.16
CA ARG A 77 1.73 12.48 -9.42
C ARG A 77 2.11 11.78 -10.72
N VAL A 78 1.58 10.57 -10.95
CA VAL A 78 1.87 9.80 -12.17
C VAL A 78 1.38 10.53 -13.42
N LYS A 79 0.17 11.09 -13.37
CA LYS A 79 -0.41 11.86 -14.48
C LYS A 79 0.32 13.18 -14.77
N ALA A 80 0.92 13.80 -13.76
CA ALA A 80 1.69 15.04 -13.94
C ALA A 80 3.05 14.82 -14.63
N VAL A 81 3.52 13.57 -14.72
CA VAL A 81 4.79 13.19 -15.35
C VAL A 81 4.57 12.59 -16.75
N GLN A 82 3.32 12.35 -17.14
CA GLN A 82 2.93 11.97 -18.52
C GLN A 82 2.77 13.22 -19.39
#